data_AF-A0A081XHF2-F1
#
_entry.id   AF-A0A081XHF2-F1
#
_cell.length_a   1.000
_cell.length_b   1.000
_cell.length_c   1.000
_cell.angle_alpha   90.00
_cell.angle_beta   90.00
_cell.angle_gamma   90.00
#
_symmetry.space_group_name_H-M   'P 1'
#
loop_
_entity.id
_entity.type
_entity.pdbx_description
1 polymer ?
#
loop_
_entity_poly.entity_id
_entity_poly.type
_entity_poly.pdbx_seq_one_letter_code
_entity_poly.pdbx_strand_id
1 'polypeptide(L)'
;MKTMLTAAAVAALALMSVTAVPTAAAPSQPTVVDATPCTTKWKVTGKKVAVRMPKGDAPVASSNSPVVRYLHRGDVVTSCVEAIARTQSGPAYRKCGRDGHVWRIVRGGQVPATCLNRA
;
A
#
# COMPACT_ATOMS: atom_id res chain seq x y z
N MET A 1 52.03 -22.60 46.34
CA MET A 1 52.86 -22.17 45.18
C MET A 1 51.99 -21.21 44.38
N LYS A 2 52.18 -19.89 44.27
CA LYS A 2 53.26 -18.93 44.62
C LYS A 2 54.51 -18.89 43.73
N THR A 3 54.34 -18.26 42.56
CA THR A 3 55.27 -17.37 41.82
C THR A 3 54.43 -16.71 40.70
N MET A 4 54.60 -15.48 40.18
CA MET A 4 55.17 -14.17 40.55
C MET A 4 55.66 -13.49 39.24
N LEU A 5 55.55 -12.13 39.19
CA LEU A 5 56.13 -11.18 38.19
C LEU A 5 55.57 -11.30 36.74
N THR A 6 55.57 -10.27 35.88
CA THR A 6 55.86 -8.79 35.93
C THR A 6 54.77 -8.09 35.09
N ALA A 7 54.22 -6.90 35.38
CA ALA A 7 54.74 -5.55 35.71
C ALA A 7 55.10 -4.68 34.48
N ALA A 8 54.24 -3.71 34.16
CA ALA A 8 54.52 -2.43 33.48
C ALA A 8 53.35 -1.46 33.74
N ALA A 9 53.59 -0.16 33.87
CA ALA A 9 52.61 0.82 34.34
C ALA A 9 52.73 2.18 33.61
N VAL A 10 51.69 3.02 33.76
CA VAL A 10 51.58 4.45 33.32
C VAL A 10 51.66 4.64 31.77
N ALA A 11 51.02 5.61 31.10
CA ALA A 11 50.36 6.85 31.53
C ALA A 11 49.20 7.21 30.56
N ALA A 12 48.07 7.75 31.03
CA ALA A 12 47.72 9.19 31.07
C ALA A 12 46.76 9.67 29.94
N LEU A 13 45.54 9.99 30.36
CA LEU A 13 44.70 11.14 29.98
C LEU A 13 44.95 11.83 28.62
N ALA A 14 44.01 11.64 27.68
CA ALA A 14 43.57 12.67 26.75
C ALA A 14 42.13 12.38 26.26
N LEU A 15 41.12 12.73 27.07
CA LEU A 15 39.72 12.74 26.63
C LEU A 15 39.49 13.94 25.71
N MET A 16 39.68 13.76 24.40
CA MET A 16 39.14 14.66 23.38
C MET A 16 37.98 13.99 22.66
N SER A 17 36.82 14.01 23.32
CA SER A 17 35.55 13.65 22.72
C SER A 17 35.14 14.73 21.71
N VAL A 18 35.60 14.58 20.47
CA VAL A 18 35.08 15.35 19.33
C VAL A 18 33.64 14.94 19.11
N THR A 19 32.70 15.72 19.66
CA THR A 19 31.28 15.57 19.40
C THR A 19 31.01 16.00 17.96
N ALA A 20 31.06 15.04 17.03
CA ALA A 20 30.53 15.22 15.69
C ALA A 20 29.04 15.55 15.80
N VAL A 21 28.70 16.83 15.62
CA VAL A 21 27.31 17.27 15.61
C VAL A 21 26.63 16.58 14.41
N PRO A 22 25.56 15.80 14.61
CA PRO A 22 24.84 15.23 13.48
C PRO A 22 24.20 16.39 12.71
N THR A 23 24.72 16.69 11.52
CA THR A 23 24.02 17.55 10.56
C THR A 23 22.66 16.92 10.32
N ALA A 24 21.61 17.54 10.85
CA ALA A 24 20.26 17.09 10.65
C ALA A 24 19.96 17.08 9.14
N ALA A 25 19.77 15.89 8.58
CA ALA A 25 19.34 15.75 7.19
C ALA A 25 18.03 16.55 7.05
N ALA A 26 18.04 17.58 6.20
CA ALA A 26 16.87 18.41 5.99
C ALA A 26 15.69 17.52 5.59
N PRO A 27 14.51 17.67 6.23
CA PRO A 27 13.38 16.82 5.91
C PRO A 27 13.02 17.01 4.44
N SER A 28 13.17 15.96 3.65
CA SER A 28 12.77 15.92 2.25
C SER A 28 11.28 16.20 2.16
N GLN A 29 10.91 17.44 1.90
CA GLN A 29 9.50 17.82 1.75
C GLN A 29 8.92 17.01 0.58
N PRO A 30 7.81 16.29 0.78
CA PRO A 30 7.19 15.57 -0.32
C PRO A 30 6.76 16.58 -1.36
N THR A 31 7.35 16.50 -2.56
CA THR A 31 6.92 17.31 -3.71
C THR A 31 5.47 16.97 -3.98
N VAL A 32 4.57 17.93 -3.70
CA VAL A 32 3.15 17.81 -4.03
C VAL A 32 3.05 17.90 -5.55
N VAL A 33 3.13 16.75 -6.20
CA VAL A 33 2.89 16.65 -7.64
C VAL A 33 1.42 16.99 -7.85
N ASP A 34 1.15 18.05 -8.61
CA ASP A 34 -0.20 18.51 -8.89
C ASP A 34 -0.92 17.45 -9.73
N ALA A 35 -1.67 16.58 -9.05
CA ALA A 35 -2.17 15.35 -9.60
C ALA A 35 -3.42 15.64 -10.43
N THR A 36 -3.29 15.57 -11.77
CA THR A 36 -4.40 15.75 -12.72
C THR A 36 -5.65 15.02 -12.23
N PRO A 37 -6.79 15.72 -12.03
CA PRO A 37 -7.96 15.12 -11.41
C PRO A 37 -8.45 13.93 -12.24
N CYS A 38 -8.64 12.79 -11.57
CA CYS A 38 -9.11 11.58 -12.25
C CYS A 38 -10.52 11.79 -12.81
N THR A 39 -10.65 11.80 -14.15
CA THR A 39 -11.93 11.96 -14.86
C THR A 39 -12.47 10.67 -15.46
N THR A 40 -11.72 9.56 -15.43
CA THR A 40 -12.13 8.30 -16.07
C THR A 40 -13.33 7.67 -15.36
N LYS A 41 -14.44 7.57 -16.08
CA LYS A 41 -15.72 7.03 -15.62
C LYS A 41 -15.90 5.56 -16.05
N TRP A 42 -16.54 4.79 -15.17
CA TRP A 42 -16.83 3.37 -15.35
C TRP A 42 -18.28 3.08 -14.99
N LYS A 43 -19.01 2.44 -15.91
CA LYS A 43 -20.41 2.05 -15.75
C LYS A 43 -20.52 0.60 -15.26
N VAL A 44 -21.35 0.38 -14.25
CA VAL A 44 -21.56 -0.93 -13.62
C VAL A 44 -22.46 -1.82 -14.48
N THR A 45 -21.99 -3.02 -14.82
CA THR A 45 -22.67 -3.99 -15.69
C THR A 45 -23.39 -5.10 -14.93
N GLY A 46 -22.85 -5.49 -13.77
CA GLY A 46 -23.46 -6.46 -12.86
C GLY A 46 -24.74 -5.94 -12.20
N LYS A 47 -25.71 -6.82 -11.92
CA LYS A 47 -26.99 -6.45 -11.27
C LYS A 47 -26.77 -5.76 -9.91
N LYS A 48 -25.90 -6.34 -9.09
CA LYS A 48 -25.46 -5.84 -7.77
C LYS A 48 -23.99 -6.20 -7.60
N VAL A 49 -23.15 -5.23 -7.27
CA VAL A 49 -21.69 -5.36 -7.23
C VAL A 49 -21.18 -4.82 -5.90
N ALA A 50 -20.41 -5.62 -5.18
CA ALA A 50 -19.84 -5.21 -3.89
C ALA A 50 -18.60 -4.32 -4.11
N VAL A 51 -18.59 -3.15 -3.47
CA VAL A 51 -17.36 -2.40 -3.18
C VAL A 51 -16.77 -3.03 -1.92
N ARG A 52 -15.52 -3.48 -1.99
CA ARG A 52 -14.85 -4.20 -0.89
C ARG A 52 -13.62 -3.44 -0.40
N MET A 53 -13.40 -3.42 0.91
CA MET A 53 -12.16 -2.91 1.48
C MET A 53 -11.15 -4.08 1.59
N PRO A 54 -9.88 -3.91 1.18
CA PRO A 54 -8.84 -4.87 1.53
C PRO A 54 -8.77 -5.11 3.05
N LYS A 55 -8.29 -6.30 3.47
CA LYS A 55 -8.24 -6.67 4.89
C LYS A 55 -6.83 -6.50 5.43
N GLY A 56 -6.69 -5.77 6.54
CA GLY A 56 -5.37 -5.42 7.09
C GLY A 56 -4.53 -4.68 6.04
N ASP A 57 -3.24 -4.98 5.99
CA ASP A 57 -2.28 -4.35 5.09
C ASP A 57 -2.30 -4.91 3.65
N ALA A 58 -3.32 -5.71 3.29
CA ALA A 58 -3.45 -6.24 1.94
C ALA A 58 -3.65 -5.10 0.91
N PRO A 59 -2.86 -5.02 -0.17
CA PRO A 59 -3.01 -3.94 -1.16
C PRO A 59 -4.24 -4.13 -2.07
N VAL A 60 -4.80 -5.34 -2.14
CA VAL A 60 -5.91 -5.70 -3.04
C VAL A 60 -7.02 -6.40 -2.27
N ALA A 61 -8.27 -6.10 -2.62
CA ALA A 61 -9.43 -6.80 -2.09
C ALA A 61 -9.55 -8.21 -2.68
N SER A 62 -10.17 -9.11 -1.93
CA SER A 62 -10.53 -10.46 -2.38
C SER A 62 -12.05 -10.64 -2.45
N SER A 63 -12.52 -11.79 -2.94
CA SER A 63 -13.95 -12.13 -2.85
C SER A 63 -14.47 -12.24 -1.41
N ASN A 64 -13.58 -12.38 -0.41
CA ASN A 64 -13.90 -12.53 1.00
C ASN A 64 -13.64 -11.24 1.82
N SER A 65 -13.06 -10.21 1.21
CA SER A 65 -12.87 -8.89 1.82
C SER A 65 -14.19 -8.25 2.25
N PRO A 66 -14.25 -7.51 3.38
CA PRO A 66 -15.49 -6.90 3.87
C PRO A 66 -16.13 -5.98 2.82
N VAL A 67 -17.46 -6.04 2.71
CA VAL A 67 -18.24 -5.18 1.81
C VAL A 67 -18.56 -3.88 2.53
N VAL A 68 -18.22 -2.74 1.92
CA VAL A 68 -18.50 -1.42 2.49
C VAL A 68 -19.76 -0.77 1.91
N ARG A 69 -20.10 -1.08 0.65
CA ARG A 69 -21.35 -0.68 -0.01
C ARG A 69 -21.59 -1.53 -1.25
N TYR A 70 -22.78 -1.41 -1.81
CA TYR A 70 -23.12 -1.98 -3.11
C TYR A 70 -23.26 -0.89 -4.17
N LEU A 71 -22.90 -1.26 -5.40
CA LEU A 71 -23.27 -0.57 -6.63
C LEU A 71 -24.30 -1.42 -7.37
N HIS A 72 -25.15 -0.78 -8.17
CA HIS A 72 -26.18 -1.42 -8.98
C HIS A 72 -25.91 -1.20 -10.46
N ARG A 73 -26.55 -2.00 -11.32
CA ARG A 73 -26.41 -1.87 -12.78
C ARG A 73 -26.79 -0.46 -13.22
N GLY A 74 -25.91 0.17 -13.98
CA GLY A 74 -26.09 1.53 -14.50
C GLY A 74 -25.37 2.60 -13.69
N ASP A 75 -25.01 2.34 -12.42
CA ASP A 75 -24.20 3.25 -11.60
C ASP A 75 -22.89 3.60 -12.32
N VAL A 76 -22.46 4.85 -12.16
CA VAL A 76 -21.18 5.33 -12.70
C VAL A 76 -20.23 5.65 -11.54
N VAL A 77 -19.01 5.14 -11.62
CA VAL A 77 -17.93 5.40 -10.66
C VAL A 77 -16.69 5.95 -11.36
N THR A 78 -16.02 6.89 -10.71
CA THR A 78 -14.74 7.43 -11.15
C THR A 78 -13.60 6.54 -10.62
N SER A 79 -12.67 6.14 -11.49
CA SER A 79 -11.50 5.33 -11.14
C SER A 79 -10.41 5.45 -12.20
N CYS A 80 -9.20 5.85 -11.80
CA CYS A 80 -8.00 5.86 -12.65
C CYS A 80 -6.90 4.93 -12.13
N VAL A 81 -7.05 4.40 -10.92
CA VAL A 81 -6.07 3.49 -10.31
C VAL A 81 -6.63 2.07 -10.28
N GLU A 82 -5.75 1.11 -10.59
CA GLU A 82 -6.03 -0.32 -10.56
C GLU A 82 -5.14 -1.01 -9.53
N ALA A 83 -5.75 -1.90 -8.75
CA ALA A 83 -5.06 -2.79 -7.83
C ALA A 83 -5.05 -4.19 -8.47
N ILE A 84 -3.87 -4.72 -8.79
CA ILE A 84 -3.70 -6.01 -9.47
C ILE A 84 -3.32 -7.08 -8.46
N ALA A 85 -4.17 -8.08 -8.29
CA ALA A 85 -3.88 -9.26 -7.47
C ALA A 85 -2.82 -10.14 -8.16
N ARG A 86 -1.55 -9.81 -7.98
CA ARG A 86 -0.42 -10.69 -8.32
C ARG A 86 -0.10 -11.54 -7.09
N THR A 87 -0.01 -12.86 -7.29
CA THR A 87 0.52 -13.93 -6.39
C THR A 87 0.24 -13.86 -4.88
N GLN A 88 0.62 -12.79 -4.19
CA GLN A 88 0.39 -12.57 -2.76
C GLN A 88 -1.04 -12.08 -2.44
N SER A 89 -1.75 -11.41 -3.36
CA SER A 89 -3.03 -10.75 -3.06
C SER A 89 -4.30 -11.62 -3.19
N GLY A 90 -4.14 -12.92 -3.42
CA GLY A 90 -5.24 -13.90 -3.53
C GLY A 90 -5.55 -14.37 -4.97
N PRO A 91 -6.42 -15.38 -5.11
CA PRO A 91 -6.73 -16.01 -6.40
C PRO A 91 -7.51 -15.09 -7.34
N ALA A 92 -7.58 -15.50 -8.63
CA ALA A 92 -8.54 -14.95 -9.58
C ALA A 92 -9.95 -14.92 -8.96
N TYR A 93 -10.64 -13.79 -9.04
CA TYR A 93 -12.06 -13.74 -8.69
C TYR A 93 -12.88 -14.15 -9.91
N ARG A 94 -13.99 -14.88 -9.71
CA ARG A 94 -15.08 -15.02 -10.69
C ARG A 94 -16.22 -14.09 -10.31
N LYS A 95 -16.41 -12.98 -11.04
CA LYS A 95 -17.47 -11.98 -10.81
C LYS A 95 -17.99 -11.40 -12.13
N CYS A 96 -19.29 -11.08 -12.16
CA CYS A 96 -19.97 -10.55 -13.34
C CYS A 96 -19.75 -11.40 -14.63
N GLY A 97 -19.80 -12.73 -14.46
CA GLY A 97 -19.68 -13.69 -15.56
C GLY A 97 -18.26 -13.92 -16.10
N ARG A 98 -17.22 -13.31 -15.50
CA ARG A 98 -15.83 -13.38 -15.97
C ARG A 98 -14.86 -13.61 -14.82
N ASP A 99 -13.70 -14.18 -15.13
CA ASP A 99 -12.56 -14.22 -14.21
C ASP A 99 -11.71 -12.95 -14.32
N GLY A 100 -11.01 -12.60 -13.25
CA GLY A 100 -10.10 -11.46 -13.25
C GLY A 100 -9.24 -11.34 -12.01
N HIS A 101 -8.19 -10.53 -12.15
CA HIS A 101 -7.23 -10.20 -11.09
C HIS A 101 -7.20 -8.69 -10.79
N VAL A 102 -7.83 -7.88 -11.64
CA VAL A 102 -7.79 -6.41 -11.58
C VAL A 102 -8.99 -5.89 -10.80
N TRP A 103 -8.73 -5.05 -9.81
CA TRP A 103 -9.74 -4.30 -9.08
C TRP A 103 -9.57 -2.81 -9.35
N ARG A 104 -10.66 -2.09 -9.59
CA ARG A 104 -10.68 -0.64 -9.73
C ARG A 104 -10.83 0.02 -8.36
N ILE A 105 -9.98 0.98 -8.05
CA ILE A 105 -10.07 1.75 -6.80
C ILE A 105 -11.14 2.84 -6.99
N VAL A 106 -12.19 2.76 -6.20
CA VAL A 106 -13.33 3.69 -6.20
C VAL A 106 -13.47 4.35 -4.83
N ARG A 107 -14.28 5.41 -4.72
CA ARG A 107 -14.60 6.01 -3.41
C ARG A 107 -15.16 4.95 -2.45
N GLY A 108 -14.41 4.70 -1.38
CA GLY A 108 -14.71 3.77 -0.29
C GLY A 108 -14.08 2.38 -0.40
N GLY A 109 -13.43 2.00 -1.51
CA GLY A 109 -12.80 0.67 -1.61
C GLY A 109 -12.53 0.24 -3.04
N GLN A 110 -12.62 -1.07 -3.30
CA GLN A 110 -12.23 -1.69 -4.56
C GLN A 110 -13.39 -2.47 -5.20
N VAL A 111 -13.47 -2.45 -6.53
CA VAL A 111 -14.53 -3.11 -7.33
C VAL A 111 -13.90 -4.02 -8.40
N PRO A 112 -14.41 -5.25 -8.62
CA PRO A 112 -13.92 -6.11 -9.69
C PRO A 112 -14.03 -5.43 -11.06
N ALA A 113 -12.92 -5.30 -11.80
CA ALA A 113 -12.92 -4.66 -13.12
C ALA A 113 -13.84 -5.38 -14.12
N THR A 114 -14.06 -6.69 -13.99
CA THR A 114 -15.01 -7.46 -14.81
C THR A 114 -16.47 -7.00 -14.66
N CYS A 115 -16.81 -6.28 -13.60
CA CYS A 115 -18.14 -5.74 -13.34
C CYS A 115 -18.35 -4.33 -13.90
N LEU A 116 -17.37 -3.80 -14.63
CA LEU A 116 -17.33 -2.42 -15.12
C LEU A 116 -17.02 -2.40 -16.63
N ASN A 117 -17.65 -1.47 -17.34
CA ASN A 117 -17.25 -1.04 -18.69
C ASN A 117 -16.87 0.44 -18.63
N ARG A 118 -16.06 0.93 -19.57
CA ARG A 118 -15.81 2.37 -19.70
C ARG A 118 -17.14 3.08 -20.04
N ALA A 119 -17.39 4.22 -19.40
CA ALA A 119 -18.61 5.02 -19.57
C ALA A 119 -18.38 6.19 -20.53
#